data_AF-A0A379YES5-F1
#
_entry.id   AF-A0A379YES5-F1
#
_cell.length_a   1.000
_cell.length_b   1.000
_cell.length_c   1.000
_cell.angle_alpha   90.00
_cell.angle_beta   90.00
_cell.angle_gamma   90.00
#
_symmetry.space_group_name_H-M   'P 1'
#
loop_
_entity.id
_entity.type
_entity.pdbx_description
1 polymer ?
#
loop_
_entity_poly.entity_id
_entity_poly.type
_entity_poly.pdbx_seq_one_letter_code
_entity_poly.pdbx_strand_id
1 'polypeptide(L)' 'MAAPAGNMPVVLGAGWPGVLLHEAVGHGLEGDFNRRGTSVFSGHMGERVASELCTVVE' A
#
# COMPACT_ATOMS: atom_id res chain seq x y z
N MET A 1 18.42 3.97 23.83
CA MET A 1 18.93 4.37 22.49
C MET A 1 17.71 4.77 21.67
N ALA A 2 17.76 5.91 20.97
CA ALA A 2 16.67 6.30 20.07
C ALA A 2 16.84 5.59 18.72
N ALA A 3 15.73 5.31 18.03
CA ALA A 3 15.78 4.90 16.63
C ALA A 3 16.34 6.05 15.77
N PRO A 4 17.09 5.76 14.70
CA PRO A 4 17.57 6.79 13.79
C PRO A 4 16.41 7.51 13.09
N ALA A 5 16.58 8.80 12.81
CA ALA A 5 15.59 9.62 12.13
C ALA A 5 15.99 9.86 10.67
N GLY A 6 14.98 9.99 9.80
CA GLY A 6 15.15 10.29 8.38
C GLY A 6 14.82 9.12 7.46
N ASN A 7 14.97 9.35 6.15
CA ASN A 7 14.69 8.34 5.14
C ASN A 7 15.82 7.31 5.11
N MET A 8 15.48 6.03 5.19
CA MET A 8 16.42 4.92 5.10
C MET A 8 15.76 3.69 4.48
N PRO A 9 16.52 2.77 3.88
CA PRO A 9 15.99 1.47 3.50
C PRO A 9 15.47 0.71 4.73
N VAL A 10 14.30 0.08 4.60
CA VAL A 10 13.66 -0.71 5.66
C VAL A 10 13.37 -2.10 5.15
N VAL A 11 13.74 -3.11 5.93
CA VAL A 11 13.35 -4.51 5.70
C VAL A 11 12.23 -4.85 6.67
N LEU A 12 11.07 -5.23 6.14
CA LEU A 12 9.96 -5.73 6.94
C LEU A 12 10.01 -7.26 6.99
N GLY A 13 9.82 -7.83 8.17
CA GLY A 13 9.67 -9.27 8.35
C GLY A 13 8.37 -9.79 7.74
N ALA A 14 8.28 -11.10 7.56
CA ALA A 14 7.04 -11.75 7.13
C ALA A 14 5.95 -11.70 8.23
N GLY A 15 4.69 -11.86 7.83
CA GLY A 15 3.54 -11.92 8.75
C GLY A 15 2.93 -10.56 9.03
N TRP A 16 2.75 -10.22 10.31
CA TRP A 16 2.06 -9.00 10.77
C TRP A 16 2.58 -7.67 10.19
N PRO A 17 3.88 -7.49 9.85
CA PRO A 17 4.34 -6.29 9.15
C PRO A 17 3.64 -6.05 7.80
N GLY A 18 2.91 -7.04 7.27
CA GLY A 18 1.95 -6.89 6.17
C GLY A 18 0.84 -5.86 6.41
N VAL A 19 0.69 -5.32 7.63
CA VAL A 19 -0.09 -4.10 7.89
C VAL A 19 0.31 -2.95 6.96
N LEU A 20 1.57 -2.90 6.47
CA LEU A 20 1.96 -1.97 5.42
C LEU A 20 1.03 -2.07 4.20
N LEU A 21 0.68 -3.28 3.76
CA LEU A 21 -0.18 -3.49 2.59
C LEU A 21 -1.61 -3.03 2.88
N HIS A 22 -2.13 -3.33 4.08
CA HIS A 22 -3.46 -2.91 4.51
C HIS A 22 -3.63 -1.39 4.45
N GLU A 23 -2.66 -0.64 4.96
CA GLU A 23 -2.72 0.82 5.02
C GLU A 23 -2.35 1.47 3.68
N ALA A 24 -1.29 0.99 3.03
CA ALA A 24 -0.75 1.65 1.83
C ALA A 24 -1.65 1.44 0.60
N VAL A 25 -2.31 0.29 0.48
CA VAL A 25 -3.16 -0.03 -0.66
C VAL A 25 -4.52 -0.60 -0.27
N GLY A 26 -4.64 -1.36 0.83
CA GLY A 26 -5.89 -2.06 1.20
C GLY A 26 -7.08 -1.11 1.32
N HIS A 27 -7.05 -0.18 2.27
CA HIS A 27 -8.11 0.83 2.41
C HIS A 27 -8.33 1.66 1.15
N GLY A 28 -7.25 2.03 0.46
CA GLY A 28 -7.34 2.82 -0.78
C GLY A 28 -8.05 2.06 -1.92
N LEU A 29 -8.02 0.74 -1.92
CA LEU A 29 -8.67 -0.10 -2.93
C LEU A 29 -10.11 -0.50 -2.54
N GLU A 30 -10.61 -0.08 -1.38
CA GLU A 30 -12.00 -0.29 -1.00
C GLU A 30 -12.96 0.33 -2.02
N GLY A 31 -14.00 -0.43 -2.38
CA GLY A 31 -14.87 -0.10 -3.50
C GLY A 31 -15.72 1.15 -3.29
N ASP A 32 -16.01 1.55 -2.06
CA ASP A 32 -16.84 2.71 -1.78
C ASP A 32 -16.09 4.04 -2.07
N PHE A 33 -14.80 4.13 -1.76
CA PHE A 33 -13.96 5.27 -2.13
C PHE A 33 -13.73 5.33 -3.64
N ASN A 34 -13.45 4.19 -4.28
CA ASN A 34 -13.25 4.13 -5.73
C ASN A 34 -14.52 4.48 -6.50
N ARG A 35 -15.69 4.01 -6.04
CA ARG A 35 -16.99 4.38 -6.63
C ARG A 35 -17.30 5.87 -6.48
N ARG A 36 -16.87 6.49 -5.38
CA ARG A 36 -17.05 7.93 -5.12
C ARG A 36 -15.98 8.80 -5.79
N GLY A 37 -14.92 8.22 -6.34
CA GLY A 37 -13.80 8.96 -6.90
C GLY A 37 -12.91 9.64 -5.86
N THR A 38 -13.00 9.24 -4.58
CA THR A 38 -12.26 9.88 -3.48
C THR A 38 -10.97 9.15 -3.13
N SER A 39 -10.77 7.93 -3.64
CA SER A 39 -9.51 7.22 -3.49
C SER A 39 -8.47 7.74 -4.47
N VAL A 40 -7.21 7.77 -4.06
CA VAL A 40 -6.05 7.98 -4.96
C VAL A 40 -5.97 6.92 -6.07
N PHE A 41 -6.60 5.76 -5.89
CA PHE A 41 -6.64 4.67 -6.87
C PHE A 41 -7.84 4.75 -7.83
N SER A 42 -8.73 5.72 -7.67
CA SER A 42 -9.94 5.84 -8.50
C SER A 42 -9.57 6.05 -9.97
N GLY A 43 -10.04 5.17 -10.86
CA GLY A 43 -9.77 5.27 -12.29
C GLY A 43 -8.41 4.73 -12.75
N HIS A 44 -7.59 4.21 -11.83
CA HIS A 44 -6.24 3.69 -12.14
C HIS A 44 -6.21 2.17 -12.41
N MET A 45 -7.36 1.55 -12.72
CA MET A 45 -7.42 0.14 -13.10
C MET A 45 -6.63 -0.12 -14.40
N GLY A 46 -5.72 -1.09 -14.35
CA GLY A 46 -4.82 -1.42 -15.48
C GLY A 46 -3.50 -0.64 -15.47
N GLU A 47 -3.35 0.34 -14.58
CA GLU A 47 -2.08 1.04 -14.39
C GLU A 47 -1.16 0.33 -13.39
N ARG A 48 0.13 0.60 -13.52
CA ARG A 48 1.13 0.08 -12.58
C ARG A 48 1.16 0.96 -11.32
N VAL A 49 0.55 0.47 -10.24
CA VAL A 49 0.47 1.18 -8.94
C VAL A 49 1.49 0.70 -7.90
N ALA A 50 2.30 -0.31 -8.24
CA ALA A 50 3.35 -0.86 -7.39
C ALA A 50 4.53 -1.38 -8.24
N SER A 51 5.61 -1.82 -7.59
CA SER A 51 6.73 -2.50 -8.25
C SER A 51 6.28 -3.78 -8.97
N GLU A 52 6.95 -4.17 -10.06
CA GLU A 52 6.69 -5.44 -10.77
C GLU A 52 6.92 -6.69 -9.90
N LEU A 53 7.65 -6.55 -8.78
CA LEU A 53 7.88 -7.63 -7.82
C LEU A 53 6.68 -7.89 -6.90
N CYS A 54 5.66 -7.03 -6.91
CA CYS A 54 4.55 -7.08 -5.98
C CYS A 54 3.29 -7.63 -6.64
N THR A 55 2.74 -8.70 -6.05
CA THR A 55 1.35 -9.15 -6.30
C THR A 55 0.65 -9.18 -4.95
N VAL A 56 -0.38 -8.36 -4.79
CA VAL A 56 -1.15 -8.24 -3.54
C VAL A 56 -2.54 -8.81 -3.81
N VAL A 57 -3.00 -9.68 -2.92
CA VAL A 57 -4.34 -10.26 -2.93
C VAL A 57 -4.97 -10.03 -1.56
N GLU A 58 -6.28 -9.81 -1.55
CA GLU A 58 -7.12 -9.75 -0.36
C GLU A 58 -7.97 -11.03 -0.26
#